data_AF-A0A935SQD0-F1
#
_entry.id   AF-A0A935SQD0-F1
#
_cell.length_a   1.000
_cell.length_b   1.000
_cell.length_c   1.000
_cell.angle_alpha   90.00
_cell.angle_beta   90.00
_cell.angle_gamma   90.00
#
_symmetry.space_group_name_H-M   'P 1'
#
loop_
_entity.id
_entity.type
_entity.pdbx_description
1 polymer ?
#
loop_
_entity_poly.entity_id
_entity_poly.type
_entity_poly.pdbx_seq_one_letter_code
_entity_poly.pdbx_strand_id
1 'polypeptide(L)'
;MKIRWRYGIIAGLFLAVFSLYPQMKMVYLRGQDWNGHYAYNDIDEVAYAAYVRALIDGRPRKNDPYTGRDDSPETPQEESLFSIQFVAPYTIALPARLLGVPATWAMTIAGALAAFLTALAIFWLLASITGDSLFAMAGSLITLAGGALFAGEGAIGEITGWSYAYPYFPGFRRYIPAMAFPAFFLLVGLVWKVVGSQLSDVSGQEEFNRETREIDEKDQNSKTTSQTPSFSSSPLLLISLSTAAFAYTVFSYFYVWTSALAWLGCVGLVWLAVRPKGFVKDIRYLIALGIACVVCLAPYAYLLSKRSHTMDDVQLLVRTHMPDLIRVPEFIGFAVLASIGIAVTLKKLELKDRAVLFTASLALVPLIVFNQQVITGQSLQPIHYQVFIGNYVAGLSLVMLFGLFRRRADNRQAVTGKFAMAVLTLIAAGWGFVECHYTVRILDDVNVARDEAFPVARRLDEIAKGEPNPHASVVMHFGMAEGDDLPTLAPQSVLWARHQHVFAGVTWQENKERYYQYLYYMGVDERHLAAGIKSGNDFVSVIALFGWGRHTDRLNAAYTPLTFREIDDEMHRFGDYLKAFDPLKAGNPPLNYAISETDSPPNFANIDKWYERGAGEIFGKYTLYRLKLR
;
A
#
# COMPACT_ATOMS: atom_id res chain seq x y z
N MET A 1 28.18 -5.06 -19.81
CA MET A 1 27.34 -6.19 -20.28
C MET A 1 25.96 -5.68 -20.67
N LYS A 2 25.34 -6.24 -21.72
CA LYS A 2 23.97 -5.86 -22.13
C LYS A 2 22.95 -6.54 -21.21
N ILE A 3 22.06 -5.77 -20.59
CA ILE A 3 20.94 -6.27 -19.78
C ILE A 3 19.97 -7.03 -20.69
N ARG A 4 19.59 -8.26 -20.30
CA ARG A 4 18.64 -9.09 -21.05
C ARG A 4 17.24 -8.95 -20.48
N TRP A 5 16.50 -7.94 -20.97
CA TRP A 5 15.17 -7.55 -20.46
C TRP A 5 14.12 -8.67 -20.41
N ARG A 6 14.22 -9.70 -21.25
CA ARG A 6 13.34 -10.87 -21.21
C ARG A 6 13.22 -11.50 -19.81
N TYR A 7 14.31 -11.51 -19.03
CA TYR A 7 14.30 -12.06 -17.67
C TYR A 7 13.53 -11.16 -16.69
N GLY A 8 13.62 -9.84 -16.87
CA GLY A 8 12.78 -8.89 -16.13
C GLY A 8 11.30 -9.05 -16.47
N ILE A 9 10.98 -9.23 -17.76
CA ILE A 9 9.60 -9.49 -18.21
C ILE A 9 9.05 -10.77 -17.57
N ILE A 10 9.82 -11.86 -17.53
CA ILE A 10 9.42 -13.10 -16.88
C ILE A 10 9.13 -12.87 -15.38
N ALA A 11 10.02 -12.19 -14.65
CA ALA A 11 9.77 -11.85 -13.25
C ALA A 11 8.50 -11.00 -13.10
N GLY A 12 8.33 -9.99 -13.95
CA GLY A 12 7.13 -9.15 -13.95
C GLY A 12 5.85 -9.95 -14.17
N LEU A 13 5.85 -10.92 -15.09
CA LEU A 13 4.68 -11.75 -15.37
C LEU A 13 4.29 -12.62 -14.18
N PHE A 14 5.26 -13.28 -13.51
CA PHE A 14 4.96 -14.02 -12.27
C PHE A 14 4.31 -13.13 -11.21
N LEU A 15 4.81 -11.91 -11.06
CA LEU A 15 4.36 -10.98 -10.02
C LEU A 15 2.99 -10.39 -10.34
N ALA A 16 2.71 -10.13 -11.62
CA ALA A 16 1.37 -9.80 -12.09
C ALA A 16 0.39 -10.95 -11.81
N VAL A 17 0.79 -12.19 -12.08
CA VAL A 17 -0.02 -13.39 -11.80
C VAL A 17 -0.29 -13.53 -10.29
N PHE A 18 0.69 -13.28 -9.42
CA PHE A 18 0.48 -13.27 -7.97
C PHE A 18 -0.53 -12.21 -7.53
N SER A 19 -0.45 -10.99 -8.08
CA SER A 19 -1.43 -9.93 -7.80
C SER A 19 -2.85 -10.25 -8.31
N LEU A 20 -2.96 -11.04 -9.39
CA LEU A 20 -4.23 -11.51 -9.95
C LEU A 20 -4.77 -12.79 -9.29
N TYR A 21 -3.95 -13.52 -8.53
CA TYR A 21 -4.34 -14.77 -7.87
C TYR A 21 -5.66 -14.68 -7.09
N PRO A 22 -5.89 -13.67 -6.24
CA PRO A 22 -7.16 -13.51 -5.54
C PRO A 22 -8.37 -13.45 -6.47
N GLN A 23 -8.26 -12.72 -7.59
CA GLN A 23 -9.32 -12.64 -8.58
C GLN A 23 -9.54 -13.98 -9.27
N MET A 24 -8.46 -14.64 -9.70
CA MET A 24 -8.54 -15.95 -10.34
C MET A 24 -9.19 -16.99 -9.41
N LYS A 25 -8.85 -16.94 -8.12
CA LYS A 25 -9.41 -17.83 -7.10
C LYS A 25 -10.90 -17.55 -6.87
N MET A 26 -11.32 -16.29 -6.78
CA MET A 26 -12.74 -15.96 -6.63
C MET A 26 -13.57 -16.39 -7.84
N VAL A 27 -13.07 -16.15 -9.07
CA VAL A 27 -13.71 -16.65 -10.29
C VAL A 27 -13.79 -18.18 -10.29
N TYR A 28 -12.76 -18.87 -9.80
CA TYR A 28 -12.79 -20.32 -9.64
C TYR A 28 -13.82 -20.79 -8.60
N LEU A 29 -13.88 -20.15 -7.43
CA LEU A 29 -14.81 -20.50 -6.35
C LEU A 29 -16.27 -20.27 -6.74
N ARG A 30 -16.57 -19.18 -7.44
CA ARG A 30 -17.92 -18.81 -7.88
C ARG A 30 -18.34 -19.50 -9.19
N GLY A 31 -17.39 -19.86 -10.06
CA GLY A 31 -17.67 -20.53 -11.33
C GLY A 31 -18.63 -19.72 -12.21
N GLN A 32 -19.78 -20.31 -12.56
CA GLN A 32 -20.81 -19.65 -13.35
C GLN A 32 -21.64 -18.63 -12.55
N ASP A 33 -21.59 -18.69 -11.23
CA ASP A 33 -22.33 -17.80 -10.32
C ASP A 33 -21.54 -16.52 -9.98
N TRP A 34 -20.40 -16.30 -10.64
CA TRP A 34 -19.62 -15.08 -10.47
C TRP A 34 -20.34 -13.88 -11.09
N ASN A 35 -20.66 -12.88 -10.27
CA ASN A 35 -21.46 -11.74 -10.69
C ASN A 35 -20.63 -10.59 -11.30
N GLY A 36 -19.30 -10.67 -11.26
CA GLY A 36 -18.42 -9.64 -11.80
C GLY A 36 -17.79 -8.73 -10.74
N HIS A 37 -17.93 -9.05 -9.46
CA HIS A 37 -17.19 -8.36 -8.40
C HIS A 37 -15.69 -8.65 -8.50
N TYR A 38 -14.86 -7.86 -7.80
CA TYR A 38 -13.44 -8.15 -7.65
C TYR A 38 -13.08 -8.67 -6.25
N ALA A 39 -12.06 -9.52 -6.14
CA ALA A 39 -11.64 -10.11 -4.88
C ALA A 39 -10.73 -9.15 -4.11
N TYR A 40 -11.09 -8.78 -2.88
CA TYR A 40 -10.26 -8.01 -1.99
C TYR A 40 -9.11 -8.85 -1.43
N ASN A 41 -7.94 -8.22 -1.31
CA ASN A 41 -6.81 -8.85 -0.62
C ASN A 41 -6.75 -8.48 0.83
N ASP A 42 -7.22 -7.29 1.20
CA ASP A 42 -7.17 -6.77 2.55
C ASP A 42 -8.47 -6.03 2.88
N ILE A 43 -8.78 -5.92 4.17
CA ILE A 43 -10.03 -5.32 4.63
C ILE A 43 -10.15 -3.82 4.29
N ASP A 44 -9.04 -3.10 4.26
CA ASP A 44 -9.05 -1.66 3.99
C ASP A 44 -9.12 -1.34 2.49
N GLU A 45 -8.87 -2.32 1.60
CA GLU A 45 -8.96 -2.10 0.15
C GLU A 45 -10.36 -1.66 -0.28
N VAL A 46 -11.37 -1.92 0.54
CA VAL A 46 -12.75 -1.50 0.33
C VAL A 46 -12.86 0.03 0.33
N ALA A 47 -12.26 0.69 1.32
CA ALA A 47 -12.21 2.15 1.36
C ALA A 47 -11.47 2.72 0.14
N TYR A 48 -10.43 2.01 -0.32
CA TYR A 48 -9.63 2.41 -1.48
C TYR A 48 -10.46 2.34 -2.76
N ALA A 49 -11.23 1.27 -2.91
CA ALA A 49 -12.10 1.05 -4.06
C ALA A 49 -13.26 2.04 -4.10
N ALA A 50 -13.89 2.32 -2.96
CA ALA A 50 -14.92 3.34 -2.80
C ALA A 50 -14.40 4.74 -3.22
N TYR A 51 -13.21 5.13 -2.76
CA TYR A 51 -12.62 6.41 -3.14
C TYR A 51 -12.24 6.47 -4.62
N VAL A 52 -11.66 5.40 -5.18
CA VAL A 52 -11.36 5.30 -6.62
C VAL A 52 -12.66 5.36 -7.43
N ARG A 53 -13.73 4.70 -7.00
CA ARG A 53 -15.04 4.77 -7.64
C ARG A 53 -15.57 6.20 -7.66
N ALA A 54 -15.56 6.90 -6.53
CA ALA A 54 -15.98 8.29 -6.45
C ALA A 54 -15.21 9.20 -7.44
N LEU A 55 -13.90 9.00 -7.59
CA LEU A 55 -13.09 9.75 -8.55
C LEU A 55 -13.42 9.38 -10.02
N ILE A 56 -13.73 8.12 -10.30
CA ILE A 56 -14.21 7.66 -11.61
C ILE A 56 -15.54 8.34 -11.97
N ASP A 57 -16.45 8.44 -11.00
CA ASP A 57 -17.74 9.12 -11.14
C ASP A 57 -17.58 10.66 -11.27
N GLY A 58 -16.38 11.18 -11.00
CA GLY A 58 -16.02 12.57 -11.20
C GLY A 58 -16.20 13.46 -9.98
N ARG A 59 -16.32 12.86 -8.79
CA ARG A 59 -16.36 13.58 -7.51
C ARG A 59 -15.01 14.27 -7.23
N PRO A 60 -15.00 15.38 -6.44
CA PRO A 60 -13.77 16.11 -6.14
C PRO A 60 -12.76 15.27 -5.36
N ARG A 61 -11.48 15.65 -5.36
CA ARG A 61 -10.42 14.98 -4.55
C ARG A 61 -10.79 14.88 -3.07
N LYS A 62 -11.38 15.92 -2.50
CA LYS A 62 -11.87 15.90 -1.13
C LYS A 62 -13.34 15.46 -1.17
N ASN A 63 -13.55 14.16 -1.11
CA ASN A 63 -14.88 13.55 -1.03
C ASN A 63 -14.91 12.48 0.06
N ASP A 64 -16.11 12.21 0.56
CA ASP A 64 -16.43 11.04 1.38
C ASP A 64 -17.44 10.16 0.62
N PRO A 65 -17.02 8.99 0.10
CA PRO A 65 -17.90 8.08 -0.62
C PRO A 65 -18.96 7.44 0.28
N TYR A 66 -18.73 7.37 1.60
CA TYR A 66 -19.64 6.72 2.55
C TYR A 66 -20.78 7.64 2.99
N THR A 67 -20.55 8.96 3.04
CA THR A 67 -21.57 9.94 3.47
C THR A 67 -22.08 10.87 2.39
N GLY A 68 -21.50 10.81 1.19
CA GLY A 68 -21.92 11.65 0.07
C GLY A 68 -21.48 13.10 0.22
N ARG A 69 -20.65 13.42 1.22
CA ARG A 69 -20.11 14.76 1.46
C ARG A 69 -19.00 15.05 0.45
N ASP A 70 -19.21 16.09 -0.34
CA ASP A 70 -18.25 16.58 -1.33
C ASP A 70 -17.74 17.97 -0.93
N ASP A 71 -16.47 18.22 -1.22
CA ASP A 71 -15.89 19.55 -1.13
C ASP A 71 -16.48 20.48 -2.17
N SER A 72 -17.04 21.58 -1.67
CA SER A 72 -17.55 22.69 -2.46
C SER A 72 -17.23 24.01 -1.77
N PRO A 73 -17.34 25.17 -2.46
CA PRO A 73 -17.23 26.47 -1.81
C PRO A 73 -18.22 26.66 -0.65
N GLU A 74 -19.41 26.05 -0.75
CA GLU A 74 -20.47 26.13 0.26
C GLU A 74 -20.26 25.14 1.42
N THR A 75 -19.65 23.99 1.15
CA THR A 75 -19.40 22.90 2.11
C THR A 75 -17.94 22.43 2.07
N PRO A 76 -16.98 23.28 2.47
CA PRO A 76 -15.57 22.93 2.40
C PRO A 76 -15.27 21.72 3.29
N GLN A 77 -14.55 20.75 2.74
CA GLN A 77 -14.07 19.58 3.47
C GLN A 77 -12.60 19.75 3.86
N GLU A 78 -12.25 19.16 5.00
CA GLU A 78 -10.86 19.01 5.46
C GLU A 78 -10.10 17.99 4.60
N GLU A 79 -8.78 17.93 4.75
CA GLU A 79 -7.96 16.91 4.09
C GLU A 79 -8.06 15.57 4.83
N SER A 80 -8.36 14.49 4.12
CA SER A 80 -8.28 13.11 4.63
C SER A 80 -6.97 12.46 4.23
N LEU A 81 -6.70 11.24 4.74
CA LEU A 81 -5.58 10.42 4.29
C LEU A 81 -5.59 10.24 2.76
N PHE A 82 -6.78 10.04 2.20
CA PHE A 82 -7.03 9.80 0.78
C PHE A 82 -6.83 11.03 -0.09
N SER A 83 -7.28 12.19 0.39
CA SER A 83 -7.11 13.43 -0.37
C SER A 83 -5.65 13.86 -0.37
N ILE A 84 -4.89 13.65 0.71
CA ILE A 84 -3.44 13.92 0.74
C ILE A 84 -2.69 12.96 -0.18
N GLN A 85 -3.04 11.67 -0.17
CA GLN A 85 -2.39 10.60 -0.94
C GLN A 85 -3.05 10.39 -2.31
N PHE A 86 -3.30 11.47 -3.04
CA PHE A 86 -4.16 11.45 -4.23
C PHE A 86 -3.50 10.92 -5.52
N VAL A 87 -2.18 10.85 -5.62
CA VAL A 87 -1.54 10.54 -6.92
C VAL A 87 -1.80 9.08 -7.34
N ALA A 88 -1.70 8.14 -6.41
CA ALA A 88 -2.03 6.74 -6.66
C ALA A 88 -3.48 6.52 -7.14
N PRO A 89 -4.53 7.01 -6.45
CA PRO A 89 -5.91 6.90 -6.92
C PRO A 89 -6.12 7.51 -8.30
N TYR A 90 -5.60 8.71 -8.54
CA TYR A 90 -5.80 9.40 -9.82
C TYR A 90 -5.14 8.66 -10.99
N THR A 91 -4.02 7.98 -10.73
CA THR A 91 -3.36 7.10 -11.71
C THR A 91 -4.25 5.91 -12.11
N ILE A 92 -5.19 5.49 -11.25
CA ILE A 92 -6.16 4.43 -11.51
C ILE A 92 -7.45 5.03 -12.10
N ALA A 93 -8.01 6.05 -11.45
CA ALA A 93 -9.33 6.59 -11.73
C ALA A 93 -9.40 7.34 -13.08
N LEU A 94 -8.38 8.13 -13.44
CA LEU A 94 -8.41 8.89 -14.70
C LEU A 94 -8.46 7.98 -15.94
N PRO A 95 -7.57 6.98 -16.10
CA PRO A 95 -7.68 6.03 -17.21
C PRO A 95 -9.00 5.24 -17.17
N ALA A 96 -9.44 4.82 -15.98
CA ALA A 96 -10.67 4.05 -15.84
C ALA A 96 -11.90 4.85 -16.31
N ARG A 97 -12.00 6.12 -15.88
CA ARG A 97 -13.05 7.04 -16.33
C ARG A 97 -13.02 7.27 -17.84
N LEU A 98 -11.83 7.51 -18.41
CA LEU A 98 -11.67 7.74 -19.85
C LEU A 98 -12.06 6.52 -20.70
N LEU A 99 -11.84 5.31 -20.17
CA LEU A 99 -12.09 4.05 -20.88
C LEU A 99 -13.44 3.40 -20.52
N GLY A 100 -14.22 4.00 -19.61
CA GLY A 100 -15.47 3.40 -19.11
C GLY A 100 -15.24 2.08 -18.35
N VAL A 101 -14.08 1.93 -17.72
CA VAL A 101 -13.75 0.74 -16.91
C VAL A 101 -14.26 0.95 -15.48
N PRO A 102 -15.06 0.04 -14.92
CA PRO A 102 -15.57 0.19 -13.56
C PRO A 102 -14.43 0.01 -12.53
N ALA A 103 -14.65 0.52 -11.31
CA ALA A 103 -13.66 0.49 -10.23
C ALA A 103 -13.15 -0.94 -9.93
N THR A 104 -14.03 -1.95 -9.99
CA THR A 104 -13.69 -3.37 -9.75
C THR A 104 -12.56 -3.88 -10.67
N TRP A 105 -12.67 -3.60 -11.96
CA TRP A 105 -11.66 -3.97 -12.95
C TRP A 105 -10.45 -3.03 -12.92
N ALA A 106 -10.65 -1.74 -12.68
CA ALA A 106 -9.56 -0.77 -12.58
C ALA A 106 -8.59 -1.14 -11.44
N MET A 107 -9.12 -1.49 -10.27
CA MET A 107 -8.32 -1.95 -9.12
C MET A 107 -7.55 -3.24 -9.43
N THR A 108 -8.22 -4.22 -10.06
CA THR A 108 -7.62 -5.51 -10.44
C THR A 108 -6.44 -5.32 -11.42
N ILE A 109 -6.64 -4.54 -12.49
CA ILE A 109 -5.63 -4.28 -13.51
C ILE A 109 -4.47 -3.46 -12.94
N ALA A 110 -4.77 -2.42 -12.15
CA ALA A 110 -3.76 -1.56 -11.55
C ALA A 110 -2.81 -2.34 -10.64
N GLY A 111 -3.33 -3.27 -9.82
CA GLY A 111 -2.51 -4.16 -9.00
C GLY A 111 -1.51 -4.98 -9.82
N ALA A 112 -1.98 -5.62 -10.90
CA ALA A 112 -1.14 -6.43 -11.79
C ALA A 112 -0.04 -5.59 -12.48
N LEU A 113 -0.40 -4.40 -12.97
CA LEU A 113 0.54 -3.47 -13.60
C LEU A 113 1.59 -2.97 -12.58
N ALA A 114 1.17 -2.61 -11.38
CA ALA A 114 2.07 -2.16 -10.33
C ALA A 114 3.07 -3.27 -9.91
N ALA A 115 2.60 -4.51 -9.75
CA ALA A 115 3.46 -5.64 -9.45
C ALA A 115 4.49 -5.90 -10.57
N PHE A 116 4.05 -5.84 -11.84
CA PHE A 116 4.91 -5.99 -13.00
C PHE A 116 5.99 -4.91 -13.07
N LEU A 117 5.61 -3.64 -12.94
CA LEU A 117 6.52 -2.50 -13.01
C LEU A 117 7.52 -2.48 -11.85
N THR A 118 7.07 -2.86 -10.64
CA THR A 118 7.93 -3.01 -9.47
C THR A 118 9.01 -4.06 -9.71
N ALA A 119 8.62 -5.24 -10.22
CA ALA A 119 9.57 -6.30 -10.55
C ALA A 119 10.58 -5.86 -11.62
N LEU A 120 10.14 -5.10 -12.64
CA LEU A 120 11.04 -4.55 -13.64
C LEU A 120 12.04 -3.53 -13.06
N ALA A 121 11.60 -2.67 -12.14
CA ALA A 121 12.46 -1.70 -11.49
C ALA A 121 13.55 -2.38 -10.63
N ILE A 122 13.17 -3.38 -9.83
CA ILE A 122 14.11 -4.17 -9.02
C ILE A 122 15.06 -4.96 -9.92
N PHE A 123 14.54 -5.59 -10.99
CA PHE A 123 15.35 -6.30 -11.98
C PHE A 123 16.40 -5.39 -12.59
N TRP A 124 16.01 -4.20 -13.03
CA TRP A 124 16.90 -3.22 -13.64
C TRP A 124 18.01 -2.77 -12.68
N LEU A 125 17.67 -2.50 -11.43
CA LEU A 125 18.62 -2.16 -10.37
C LEU A 125 19.62 -3.30 -10.14
N LEU A 126 19.13 -4.51 -9.87
CA LEU A 126 19.98 -5.68 -9.60
C LEU A 126 20.87 -6.03 -10.79
N ALA A 127 20.33 -6.00 -12.02
CA ALA A 127 21.09 -6.26 -13.24
C ALA A 127 22.15 -5.18 -13.49
N SER A 128 21.85 -3.91 -13.17
CA SER A 128 22.79 -2.80 -13.30
C SER A 128 23.96 -2.90 -12.32
N ILE A 129 23.72 -3.44 -11.12
CA ILE A 129 24.75 -3.57 -10.07
C ILE A 129 25.61 -4.82 -10.27
N THR A 130 24.97 -5.94 -10.57
CA THR A 130 25.62 -7.25 -10.62
C THR A 130 26.14 -7.62 -12.00
N GLY A 131 25.57 -7.04 -13.06
CA GLY A 131 25.84 -7.43 -14.45
C GLY A 131 25.25 -8.80 -14.84
N ASP A 132 24.41 -9.41 -14.00
CA ASP A 132 23.83 -10.73 -14.22
C ASP A 132 22.28 -10.66 -14.26
N SER A 133 21.71 -10.79 -15.45
CA SER A 133 20.25 -10.75 -15.63
C SER A 133 19.52 -11.96 -15.05
N LEU A 134 20.15 -13.13 -14.95
CA LEU A 134 19.49 -14.31 -14.39
C LEU A 134 19.41 -14.19 -12.87
N PHE A 135 20.50 -13.73 -12.24
CA PHE A 135 20.49 -13.36 -10.83
C PHE A 135 19.47 -12.26 -10.54
N ALA A 136 19.42 -11.20 -11.37
CA ALA A 136 18.49 -10.11 -11.18
C ALA A 136 17.01 -10.55 -11.24
N MET A 137 16.66 -11.51 -12.10
CA MET A 137 15.32 -12.11 -12.15
C MET A 137 15.01 -12.86 -10.86
N ALA A 138 15.89 -13.78 -10.45
CA ALA A 138 15.72 -14.53 -9.20
C ALA A 138 15.62 -13.58 -7.99
N GLY A 139 16.50 -12.57 -7.93
CA GLY A 139 16.51 -11.57 -6.86
C GLY A 139 15.26 -10.70 -6.82
N SER A 140 14.67 -10.36 -7.97
CA SER A 140 13.40 -9.62 -8.03
C SER A 140 12.24 -10.46 -7.49
N LEU A 141 12.18 -11.73 -7.89
CA LEU A 141 11.20 -12.68 -7.33
C LEU A 141 11.41 -12.86 -5.83
N ILE A 142 12.63 -13.12 -5.36
CA ILE A 142 12.93 -13.32 -3.94
C ILE A 142 12.54 -12.09 -3.12
N THR A 143 12.88 -10.89 -3.60
CA THR A 143 12.58 -9.63 -2.89
C THR A 143 11.07 -9.45 -2.69
N LEU A 144 10.29 -9.66 -3.74
CA LEU A 144 8.84 -9.41 -3.70
C LEU A 144 8.05 -10.61 -3.16
N ALA A 145 8.35 -11.82 -3.62
CA ALA A 145 7.71 -13.06 -3.15
C ALA A 145 8.05 -13.37 -1.68
N GLY A 146 9.26 -13.01 -1.24
CA GLY A 146 9.72 -13.19 0.13
C GLY A 146 9.32 -12.06 1.09
N GLY A 147 8.57 -11.05 0.65
CA GLY A 147 8.24 -9.87 1.46
C GLY A 147 7.61 -10.21 2.81
N ALA A 148 6.64 -11.13 2.84
CA ALA A 148 6.00 -11.54 4.09
C ALA A 148 7.00 -12.26 5.02
N LEU A 149 7.84 -13.16 4.48
CA LEU A 149 8.92 -13.80 5.24
C LEU A 149 9.90 -12.77 5.84
N PHE A 150 10.28 -11.76 5.08
CA PHE A 150 11.17 -10.69 5.56
C PHE A 150 10.50 -9.77 6.60
N ALA A 151 9.17 -9.76 6.66
CA ALA A 151 8.41 -9.13 7.73
C ALA A 151 8.29 -10.01 8.99
N GLY A 152 8.64 -11.30 8.90
CA GLY A 152 8.36 -12.28 9.96
C GLY A 152 6.91 -12.74 9.99
N GLU A 153 6.17 -12.53 8.90
CA GLU A 153 4.74 -12.79 8.77
C GLU A 153 4.48 -13.75 7.58
N GLY A 154 3.21 -13.96 7.25
CA GLY A 154 2.80 -14.66 6.03
C GLY A 154 2.48 -16.14 6.24
N ALA A 155 2.51 -16.92 5.16
CA ALA A 155 2.08 -18.32 5.15
C ALA A 155 2.89 -19.22 6.10
N ILE A 156 4.16 -18.86 6.36
CA ILE A 156 5.04 -19.66 7.23
C ILE A 156 4.50 -19.76 8.66
N GLY A 157 3.80 -18.73 9.14
CA GLY A 157 3.04 -18.70 10.40
C GLY A 157 2.16 -19.94 10.54
N GLU A 158 1.26 -20.06 9.58
CA GLU A 158 0.26 -21.10 9.63
C GLU A 158 0.84 -22.48 9.31
N ILE A 159 1.75 -22.58 8.34
CA ILE A 159 2.34 -23.85 7.91
C ILE A 159 3.09 -24.54 9.06
N THR A 160 3.77 -23.79 9.93
CA THR A 160 4.52 -24.35 11.07
C THR A 160 3.73 -24.38 12.37
N GLY A 161 2.52 -23.81 12.41
CA GLY A 161 1.63 -23.84 13.57
C GLY A 161 1.97 -22.89 14.72
N TRP A 162 2.94 -21.98 14.55
CA TRP A 162 3.30 -20.95 15.55
C TRP A 162 2.48 -19.65 15.45
N SER A 163 1.76 -19.40 14.36
CA SER A 163 0.93 -18.20 14.16
C SER A 163 -0.15 -18.40 13.08
N TYR A 164 -1.01 -17.41 12.88
CA TYR A 164 -1.95 -17.38 11.75
C TYR A 164 -1.31 -16.72 10.55
N ALA A 165 -1.72 -17.13 9.33
CA ALA A 165 -1.34 -16.39 8.14
C ALA A 165 -1.92 -14.97 8.23
N TYR A 166 -1.08 -13.97 7.99
CA TYR A 166 -1.54 -12.60 7.91
C TYR A 166 -2.41 -12.44 6.65
N PRO A 167 -3.54 -11.73 6.67
CA PRO A 167 -4.63 -11.93 5.70
C PRO A 167 -4.38 -11.37 4.30
N TYR A 168 -3.15 -11.02 3.92
CA TYR A 168 -2.85 -10.51 2.57
C TYR A 168 -1.37 -10.62 2.22
N PHE A 169 -1.08 -10.57 0.91
CA PHE A 169 0.25 -10.40 0.38
C PHE A 169 0.63 -8.89 0.41
N PRO A 170 1.49 -8.42 1.33
CA PRO A 170 1.60 -6.98 1.61
C PRO A 170 1.97 -6.09 0.42
N GLY A 171 2.90 -6.54 -0.42
CA GLY A 171 3.37 -5.80 -1.59
C GLY A 171 2.39 -5.79 -2.77
N PHE A 172 1.35 -6.64 -2.74
CA PHE A 172 0.31 -6.69 -3.78
C PHE A 172 -1.06 -6.25 -3.26
N ARG A 173 -1.14 -5.70 -2.05
CA ARG A 173 -2.31 -4.94 -1.61
C ARG A 173 -2.49 -3.77 -2.58
N ARG A 174 -3.60 -3.79 -3.31
CA ARG A 174 -3.93 -2.88 -4.40
C ARG A 174 -4.10 -1.48 -3.83
N TYR A 175 -3.90 -0.47 -4.67
CA TYR A 175 -3.84 0.94 -4.28
C TYR A 175 -2.63 1.27 -3.40
N ILE A 176 -2.58 0.79 -2.16
CA ILE A 176 -1.47 0.99 -1.22
C ILE A 176 -1.05 -0.35 -0.61
N PRO A 177 0.26 -0.70 -0.66
CA PRO A 177 1.37 0.11 -1.15
C PRO A 177 1.67 -0.09 -2.65
N ALA A 178 0.96 -1.00 -3.34
CA ALA A 178 1.36 -1.48 -4.65
C ALA A 178 1.65 -0.36 -5.65
N MET A 179 0.80 0.68 -5.73
CA MET A 179 1.01 1.76 -6.70
C MET A 179 2.23 2.63 -6.42
N ALA A 180 2.68 2.73 -5.16
CA ALA A 180 3.86 3.51 -4.79
C ALA A 180 5.18 2.78 -5.06
N PHE A 181 5.16 1.44 -5.08
CA PHE A 181 6.35 0.60 -5.23
C PHE A 181 7.12 0.82 -6.54
N PRO A 182 6.50 0.89 -7.73
CA PRO A 182 7.22 1.14 -8.97
C PRO A 182 8.06 2.42 -8.88
N ALA A 183 7.48 3.50 -8.35
CA ALA A 183 8.16 4.77 -8.17
C ALA A 183 9.28 4.68 -7.13
N PHE A 184 9.04 4.02 -5.98
CA PHE A 184 10.06 3.81 -4.95
C PHE A 184 11.28 3.06 -5.49
N PHE A 185 11.10 1.89 -6.12
CA PHE A 185 12.22 1.10 -6.61
C PHE A 185 12.86 1.71 -7.86
N LEU A 186 12.11 2.45 -8.67
CA LEU A 186 12.66 3.26 -9.76
C LEU A 186 13.56 4.36 -9.20
N LEU A 187 13.12 5.09 -8.17
CA LEU A 187 13.93 6.07 -7.45
C LEU A 187 15.24 5.43 -6.97
N VAL A 188 15.18 4.25 -6.35
CA VAL A 188 16.39 3.53 -5.90
C VAL A 188 17.35 3.28 -7.06
N GLY A 189 16.86 2.76 -8.19
CA GLY A 189 17.68 2.53 -9.37
C GLY A 189 18.22 3.79 -10.05
N LEU A 190 17.45 4.89 -10.07
CA LEU A 190 17.89 6.16 -10.63
C LEU A 190 18.99 6.80 -9.79
N VAL A 191 18.86 6.78 -8.46
CA VAL A 191 19.92 7.24 -7.56
C VAL A 191 21.18 6.38 -7.71
N TRP A 192 21.06 5.06 -7.91
CA TRP A 192 22.21 4.21 -8.26
C TRP A 192 22.92 4.73 -9.52
N LYS A 193 22.18 5.16 -10.55
CA LYS A 193 22.77 5.78 -11.75
C LYS A 193 23.41 7.14 -11.45
N VAL A 194 22.80 7.96 -10.60
CA VAL A 194 23.40 9.25 -10.17
C VAL A 194 24.74 9.02 -9.47
N VAL A 195 24.82 8.10 -8.50
CA VAL A 195 26.08 7.81 -7.80
C VAL A 195 27.07 7.00 -8.64
N GLY A 196 26.60 6.25 -9.63
CA GLY A 196 27.41 5.41 -10.52
C GLY A 196 28.04 6.16 -11.71
N SER A 197 27.34 7.13 -12.31
CA SER A 197 27.71 7.81 -13.56
C SER A 197 29.01 8.64 -13.52
N GLN A 198 29.51 8.99 -12.33
CA GLN A 198 30.76 9.76 -12.19
C GLN A 198 32.04 9.03 -12.62
N LEU A 199 31.95 7.77 -13.08
CA LEU A 199 33.08 7.02 -13.63
C LEU A 199 33.44 7.42 -15.06
N SER A 200 32.53 8.07 -15.80
CA SER A 200 32.73 8.38 -17.22
C SER A 200 33.43 9.72 -17.45
N ASP A 201 33.08 10.74 -16.66
CA ASP A 201 33.44 12.14 -16.97
C ASP A 201 34.86 12.54 -16.55
N VAL A 202 35.50 11.88 -15.57
CA VAL A 202 36.76 12.40 -15.01
C VAL A 202 37.99 11.67 -15.56
N SER A 203 37.97 10.34 -15.64
CA SER A 203 39.09 9.60 -16.24
C SER A 203 39.05 9.66 -17.76
N GLY A 204 37.86 9.58 -18.35
CA GLY A 204 37.69 9.63 -19.80
C GLY A 204 38.08 10.99 -20.38
N GLN A 205 37.79 12.10 -19.71
CA GLN A 205 38.03 13.43 -20.27
C GLN A 205 39.47 13.91 -20.11
N GLU A 206 40.18 13.52 -19.05
CA GLU A 206 41.62 13.80 -18.93
C GLU A 206 42.46 12.92 -19.87
N GLU A 207 42.11 11.63 -20.00
CA GLU A 207 42.82 10.70 -20.88
C GLU A 207 42.46 10.94 -22.36
N PHE A 208 41.19 11.22 -22.69
CA PHE A 208 40.77 11.65 -24.03
C PHE A 208 41.37 13.01 -24.39
N ASN A 209 41.45 14.00 -23.49
CA ASN A 209 42.14 15.25 -23.80
C ASN A 209 43.66 15.06 -23.96
N ARG A 210 44.24 13.99 -23.40
CA ARG A 210 45.66 13.64 -23.55
C ARG A 210 45.90 12.89 -24.87
N GLU A 211 45.07 11.90 -25.19
CA GLU A 211 45.10 11.17 -26.46
C GLU A 211 44.68 12.04 -27.64
N THR A 212 43.65 12.88 -27.51
CA THR A 212 43.25 13.80 -28.60
C THR A 212 44.34 14.85 -28.85
N ARG A 213 45.08 15.27 -27.81
CA ARG A 213 46.30 16.09 -28.00
C ARG A 213 47.44 15.34 -28.69
N GLU A 214 47.55 14.03 -28.54
CA GLU A 214 48.57 13.22 -29.24
C GLU A 214 48.13 12.74 -30.63
N ILE A 215 46.81 12.63 -30.89
CA ILE A 215 46.22 12.15 -32.14
C ILE A 215 45.94 13.29 -33.13
N ASP A 216 45.58 14.50 -32.68
CA ASP A 216 45.52 15.70 -33.54
C ASP A 216 46.89 16.07 -34.12
N GLU A 217 47.99 15.56 -33.56
CA GLU A 217 49.33 15.69 -34.14
C GLU A 217 49.67 14.60 -35.18
N LYS A 218 48.87 13.53 -35.32
CA LYS A 218 49.24 12.38 -36.16
C LYS A 218 48.23 11.90 -37.20
N ASP A 219 46.94 12.21 -37.09
CA ASP A 219 45.94 11.46 -37.87
C ASP A 219 44.85 12.30 -38.56
N GLN A 220 45.29 13.25 -39.40
CA GLN A 220 44.44 13.99 -40.33
C GLN A 220 43.83 13.14 -41.48
N ASN A 221 43.93 11.79 -41.47
CA ASN A 221 43.66 11.03 -42.70
C ASN A 221 42.91 9.69 -42.61
N SER A 222 42.28 9.29 -41.49
CA SER A 222 41.55 8.01 -41.46
C SER A 222 40.06 8.09 -41.07
N LYS A 223 39.27 7.49 -41.96
CA LYS A 223 37.81 7.43 -42.06
C LYS A 223 37.06 7.09 -40.76
N THR A 224 36.18 8.02 -40.38
CA THR A 224 34.82 7.88 -39.84
C THR A 224 34.30 6.45 -39.67
N THR A 225 34.38 5.92 -38.45
CA THR A 225 33.53 4.80 -37.99
C THR A 225 32.46 5.37 -37.06
N SER A 226 31.19 5.19 -37.43
CA SER A 226 30.02 5.73 -36.74
C SER A 226 29.85 5.12 -35.34
N GLN A 227 30.38 5.78 -34.32
CA GLN A 227 29.99 5.52 -32.93
C GLN A 227 28.56 6.00 -32.74
N THR A 228 27.62 5.07 -32.61
CA THR A 228 26.26 5.39 -32.17
C THR A 228 26.35 6.03 -30.78
N PRO A 229 25.80 7.24 -30.58
CA PRO A 229 25.86 7.92 -29.29
C PRO A 229 25.17 7.04 -28.25
N SER A 230 25.95 6.49 -27.32
CA SER A 230 25.35 5.87 -26.14
C SER A 230 24.62 6.98 -25.40
N PHE A 231 23.34 6.77 -25.08
CA PHE A 231 22.52 7.65 -24.24
C PHE A 231 23.22 7.85 -22.87
N SER A 232 24.19 8.76 -22.81
CA SER A 232 24.70 9.35 -21.58
C SER A 232 23.55 10.19 -21.06
N SER A 233 22.76 9.61 -20.16
CA SER A 233 21.65 10.32 -19.54
C SER A 233 22.24 11.49 -18.78
N SER A 234 21.89 12.72 -19.15
CA SER A 234 22.41 13.90 -18.49
C SER A 234 22.13 13.80 -16.97
N PRO A 235 23.07 14.17 -16.09
CA PRO A 235 22.85 14.13 -14.64
C PRO A 235 21.58 14.86 -14.21
N LEU A 236 21.23 15.94 -14.90
CA LEU A 236 19.99 16.70 -14.72
C LEU A 236 18.73 15.87 -15.00
N LEU A 237 18.72 15.05 -16.06
CA LEU A 237 17.61 14.17 -16.37
C LEU A 237 17.43 13.10 -15.27
N LEU A 238 18.52 12.49 -14.81
CA LEU A 238 18.47 11.50 -13.73
C LEU A 238 17.95 12.10 -12.42
N ILE A 239 18.40 13.30 -12.06
CA ILE A 239 17.90 14.03 -10.89
C ILE A 239 16.41 14.32 -11.06
N SER A 240 16.00 14.86 -12.21
CA SER A 240 14.59 15.21 -12.47
C SER A 240 13.66 13.99 -12.38
N LEU A 241 14.07 12.86 -12.97
CA LEU A 241 13.32 11.60 -12.88
C LEU A 241 13.29 11.05 -11.45
N SER A 242 14.39 11.17 -10.71
CA SER A 242 14.45 10.75 -9.29
C SER A 242 13.51 11.60 -8.45
N THR A 243 13.53 12.92 -8.63
CA THR A 243 12.62 13.85 -7.96
C THR A 243 11.16 13.54 -8.30
N ALA A 244 10.83 13.27 -9.56
CA ALA A 244 9.47 12.90 -9.96
C ALA A 244 9.02 11.59 -9.31
N ALA A 245 9.90 10.58 -9.26
CA ALA A 245 9.62 9.31 -8.58
C ALA A 245 9.42 9.51 -7.06
N PHE A 246 10.24 10.36 -6.42
CA PHE A 246 10.06 10.72 -5.01
C PHE A 246 8.76 11.50 -4.77
N ALA A 247 8.44 12.49 -5.61
CA ALA A 247 7.19 13.24 -5.51
C ALA A 247 5.97 12.31 -5.65
N TYR A 248 6.03 11.34 -6.57
CA TYR A 248 5.00 10.33 -6.71
C TYR A 248 4.82 9.52 -5.41
N THR A 249 5.89 9.08 -4.75
CA THR A 249 5.76 8.36 -3.47
C THR A 249 5.17 9.25 -2.37
N VAL A 250 5.58 10.52 -2.28
CA VAL A 250 5.07 11.51 -1.30
C VAL A 250 3.55 11.61 -1.33
N PHE A 251 2.97 11.70 -2.53
CA PHE A 251 1.52 11.82 -2.72
C PHE A 251 0.82 10.49 -3.00
N SER A 252 1.48 9.35 -2.77
CA SER A 252 0.87 8.03 -2.96
C SER A 252 0.74 7.25 -1.65
N TYR A 253 1.78 7.23 -0.82
CA TYR A 253 1.71 6.49 0.43
C TYR A 253 2.73 6.97 1.46
N PHE A 254 2.22 7.32 2.65
CA PHE A 254 3.00 7.89 3.75
C PHE A 254 4.25 7.08 4.10
N TYR A 255 4.09 5.79 4.41
CA TYR A 255 5.18 4.94 4.90
C TYR A 255 6.25 4.65 3.82
N VAL A 256 5.91 4.73 2.53
CA VAL A 256 6.87 4.53 1.44
C VAL A 256 7.74 5.76 1.23
N TRP A 257 7.17 6.97 1.26
CA TRP A 257 8.00 8.18 1.05
C TRP A 257 8.88 8.49 2.26
N THR A 258 8.42 8.24 3.49
CA THR A 258 9.27 8.39 4.68
C THR A 258 10.42 7.38 4.66
N SER A 259 10.16 6.15 4.18
CA SER A 259 11.22 5.16 3.93
C SER A 259 12.19 5.61 2.84
N ALA A 260 11.69 6.23 1.76
CA ALA A 260 12.54 6.79 0.71
C ALA A 260 13.43 7.92 1.23
N LEU A 261 12.88 8.81 2.07
CA LEU A 261 13.63 9.89 2.69
C LEU A 261 14.69 9.36 3.66
N ALA A 262 14.33 8.41 4.52
CA ALA A 262 15.27 7.76 5.44
C ALA A 262 16.42 7.09 4.66
N TRP A 263 16.09 6.39 3.57
CA TRP A 263 17.09 5.77 2.71
C TRP A 263 18.01 6.76 2.01
N LEU A 264 17.50 7.86 1.46
CA LEU A 264 18.34 8.92 0.88
C LEU A 264 19.28 9.52 1.93
N GLY A 265 18.81 9.67 3.17
CA GLY A 265 19.64 10.04 4.32
C GLY A 265 20.76 9.02 4.57
N CYS A 266 20.45 7.72 4.60
CA CYS A 266 21.43 6.65 4.74
C CYS A 266 22.48 6.65 3.62
N VAL A 267 22.08 6.91 2.36
CA VAL A 267 23.02 7.05 1.23
C VAL A 267 23.98 8.21 1.51
N GLY A 268 23.48 9.38 1.88
CA GLY A 268 24.31 10.54 2.21
C GLY A 268 25.29 10.27 3.36
N LEU A 269 24.81 9.67 4.45
CA LEU A 269 25.61 9.35 5.64
C LEU A 269 26.73 8.34 5.33
N VAL A 270 26.40 7.25 4.66
CA VAL A 270 27.37 6.19 4.31
C VAL A 270 28.44 6.74 3.36
N TRP A 271 28.06 7.58 2.38
CA TRP A 271 29.04 8.22 1.49
C TRP A 271 29.95 9.19 2.23
N LEU A 272 29.39 10.03 3.11
CA LEU A 272 30.17 10.98 3.91
C LEU A 272 31.18 10.27 4.80
N ALA A 273 30.75 9.20 5.48
CA ALA A 273 31.59 8.46 6.42
C ALA A 273 32.76 7.73 5.73
N VAL A 274 32.53 7.09 4.58
CA VAL A 274 33.55 6.23 3.94
C VAL A 274 34.38 6.97 2.88
N ARG A 275 33.82 7.99 2.22
CA ARG A 275 34.48 8.70 1.10
C ARG A 275 34.63 10.21 1.38
N PRO A 276 35.28 10.63 2.47
CA PRO A 276 35.41 12.06 2.82
C PRO A 276 36.26 12.84 1.80
N LYS A 277 37.31 12.21 1.23
CA LYS A 277 38.14 12.80 0.18
C LYS A 277 37.44 12.67 -1.17
N GLY A 278 37.01 13.80 -1.75
CA GLY A 278 36.23 13.84 -2.99
C GLY A 278 34.71 13.94 -2.78
N PHE A 279 34.27 13.96 -1.52
CA PHE A 279 32.85 14.03 -1.15
C PHE A 279 32.11 15.18 -1.84
N VAL A 280 32.72 16.36 -1.94
CA VAL A 280 32.11 17.53 -2.60
C VAL A 280 31.74 17.23 -4.07
N LYS A 281 32.59 16.48 -4.79
CA LYS A 281 32.33 16.10 -6.19
C LYS A 281 31.26 15.01 -6.27
N ASP A 282 31.34 13.98 -5.42
CA ASP A 282 30.39 12.86 -5.42
C ASP A 282 28.98 13.29 -4.93
N ILE A 283 28.89 14.20 -3.95
CA ILE A 283 27.61 14.55 -3.31
C ILE A 283 26.87 15.70 -3.98
N ARG A 284 27.50 16.52 -4.84
CA ARG A 284 26.81 17.68 -5.45
C ARG A 284 25.45 17.33 -6.07
N TYR A 285 25.36 16.17 -6.72
CA TYR A 285 24.12 15.67 -7.32
C TYR A 285 23.14 15.11 -6.28
N LEU A 286 23.63 14.50 -5.20
CA LEU A 286 22.81 14.06 -4.08
C LEU A 286 22.25 15.25 -3.28
N ILE A 287 23.01 16.35 -3.14
CA ILE A 287 22.53 17.61 -2.57
C ILE A 287 21.46 18.21 -3.47
N ALA A 288 21.72 18.31 -4.78
CA ALA A 288 20.73 18.82 -5.73
C ALA A 288 19.43 18.00 -5.70
N LEU A 289 19.54 16.66 -5.68
CA LEU A 289 18.41 15.76 -5.51
C LEU A 289 17.71 15.98 -4.16
N GLY A 290 18.46 16.08 -3.06
CA GLY A 290 17.92 16.31 -1.73
C GLY A 290 17.13 17.61 -1.63
N ILE A 291 17.66 18.71 -2.17
CA ILE A 291 16.96 19.99 -2.27
C ILE A 291 15.66 19.84 -3.07
N ALA A 292 15.73 19.18 -4.24
CA ALA A 292 14.55 18.95 -5.07
C ALA A 292 13.49 18.10 -4.36
N CYS A 293 13.89 17.06 -3.62
CA CYS A 293 12.98 16.25 -2.80
C CYS A 293 12.35 17.07 -1.67
N VAL A 294 13.11 17.94 -0.99
CA VAL A 294 12.59 18.83 0.06
C VAL A 294 11.54 19.80 -0.50
N VAL A 295 11.76 20.33 -1.71
CA VAL A 295 10.76 21.19 -2.38
C VAL A 295 9.44 20.44 -2.61
N CYS A 296 9.48 19.14 -2.94
CA CYS A 296 8.26 18.32 -3.08
C CYS A 296 7.50 18.13 -1.76
N LEU A 297 8.16 18.24 -0.60
CA LEU A 297 7.51 18.10 0.71
C LEU A 297 6.74 19.36 1.13
N ALA A 298 7.04 20.53 0.56
CA ALA A 298 6.32 21.78 0.90
C ALA A 298 4.80 21.70 0.63
N PRO A 299 4.33 21.29 -0.57
CA PRO A 299 2.90 21.09 -0.80
C PRO A 299 2.30 19.99 0.09
N TYR A 300 3.04 18.92 0.36
CA TYR A 300 2.59 17.87 1.28
C TYR A 300 2.36 18.40 2.71
N ALA A 301 3.31 19.19 3.24
CA ALA A 301 3.20 19.81 4.56
C ALA A 301 2.01 20.79 4.62
N TYR A 302 1.75 21.53 3.55
CA TYR A 302 0.56 22.38 3.46
C TYR A 302 -0.73 21.56 3.55
N LEU A 303 -0.86 20.47 2.79
CA LEU A 303 -2.04 19.60 2.87
C LEU A 303 -2.19 18.99 4.28
N LEU A 304 -1.09 18.54 4.88
CA LEU A 304 -1.08 17.99 6.24
C LEU A 304 -1.50 19.02 7.30
N SER A 305 -1.27 20.31 7.06
CA SER A 305 -1.74 21.39 7.95
C SER A 305 -3.26 21.60 7.92
N LYS A 306 -3.94 21.02 6.91
CA LYS A 306 -5.38 21.09 6.69
C LYS A 306 -6.09 19.76 6.93
N ARG A 307 -5.39 18.80 7.55
CA ARG A 307 -5.90 17.45 7.80
C ARG A 307 -7.05 17.43 8.81
N SER A 308 -7.95 16.47 8.65
CA SER A 308 -9.04 16.24 9.58
C SER A 308 -8.55 15.71 10.92
N HIS A 309 -9.27 16.04 11.99
CA HIS A 309 -8.94 15.54 13.32
C HIS A 309 -9.03 14.01 13.41
N THR A 310 -9.97 13.41 12.68
CA THR A 310 -10.13 11.94 12.62
C THR A 310 -8.90 11.23 12.05
N MET A 311 -8.11 11.91 11.21
CA MET A 311 -6.89 11.31 10.67
C MET A 311 -5.83 11.09 11.75
N ASP A 312 -5.73 11.99 12.74
CA ASP A 312 -4.78 11.83 13.86
C ASP A 312 -5.16 10.61 14.71
N ASP A 313 -6.46 10.36 14.90
CA ASP A 313 -6.98 9.18 15.62
C ASP A 313 -6.73 7.88 14.86
N VAL A 314 -6.82 7.89 13.53
CA VAL A 314 -6.59 6.70 12.68
C VAL A 314 -5.10 6.38 12.55
N GLN A 315 -4.24 7.40 12.51
CA GLN A 315 -2.78 7.21 12.41
C GLN A 315 -2.13 6.78 13.72
N LEU A 316 -2.84 6.84 14.85
CA LEU A 316 -2.38 6.34 16.15
C LEU A 316 -0.97 6.81 16.53
N LEU A 317 -0.70 8.10 16.35
CA LEU A 317 0.59 8.71 16.67
C LEU A 317 0.85 8.64 18.18
N VAL A 318 1.84 7.86 18.60
CA VAL A 318 2.19 7.69 20.01
C VAL A 318 3.40 8.53 20.37
N ARG A 319 3.33 9.32 21.46
CA ARG A 319 4.52 10.02 21.96
C ARG A 319 5.42 9.08 22.76
N THR A 320 6.62 8.84 22.28
CA THR A 320 7.62 7.98 22.95
C THR A 320 9.02 8.23 22.38
N HIS A 321 10.05 7.99 23.18
CA HIS A 321 11.46 7.91 22.73
C HIS A 321 12.04 6.50 22.86
N MET A 322 11.22 5.50 23.21
CA MET A 322 11.68 4.13 23.38
C MET A 322 12.07 3.54 22.01
N PRO A 323 13.28 2.96 21.86
CA PRO A 323 13.68 2.31 20.63
C PRO A 323 12.90 1.00 20.40
N ASP A 324 12.70 0.65 19.13
CA ASP A 324 12.13 -0.61 18.67
C ASP A 324 13.19 -1.28 17.77
N LEU A 325 13.92 -2.26 18.32
CA LEU A 325 15.13 -2.86 17.71
C LEU A 325 15.01 -4.37 17.46
N ILE A 326 13.79 -4.92 17.59
CA ILE A 326 13.53 -6.36 17.64
C ILE A 326 12.62 -6.78 16.47
N ARG A 327 12.53 -5.96 15.41
CA ARG A 327 11.74 -6.31 14.22
C ARG A 327 12.56 -7.18 13.27
N VAL A 328 11.90 -8.12 12.60
CA VAL A 328 12.56 -9.03 11.64
C VAL A 328 13.34 -8.29 10.54
N PRO A 329 12.81 -7.21 9.92
CA PRO A 329 13.59 -6.43 8.97
C PRO A 329 14.88 -5.82 9.54
N GLU A 330 14.91 -5.49 10.83
CA GLU A 330 16.12 -4.98 11.51
C GLU A 330 17.15 -6.09 11.69
N PHE A 331 16.74 -7.29 12.09
CA PHE A 331 17.64 -8.44 12.15
C PHE A 331 18.29 -8.74 10.80
N ILE A 332 17.52 -8.65 9.70
CA ILE A 332 18.06 -8.78 8.34
C ILE A 332 19.07 -7.66 8.07
N GLY A 333 18.74 -6.41 8.39
CA GLY A 333 19.63 -5.26 8.26
C GLY A 333 20.95 -5.45 9.02
N PHE A 334 20.89 -5.83 10.29
CA PHE A 334 22.06 -6.14 11.12
C PHE A 334 22.91 -7.27 10.54
N ALA A 335 22.27 -8.36 10.10
CA ALA A 335 22.97 -9.48 9.48
C ALA A 335 23.71 -9.08 8.19
N VAL A 336 23.09 -8.23 7.36
CA VAL A 336 23.70 -7.70 6.13
C VAL A 336 24.89 -6.80 6.46
N LEU A 337 24.75 -5.87 7.42
CA LEU A 337 25.83 -4.97 7.83
C LEU A 337 27.01 -5.74 8.44
N ALA A 338 26.74 -6.71 9.32
CA ALA A 338 27.76 -7.58 9.90
C ALA A 338 28.49 -8.38 8.81
N SER A 339 27.75 -8.94 7.85
CA SER A 339 28.33 -9.69 6.73
C SER A 339 29.21 -8.82 5.83
N ILE A 340 28.82 -7.57 5.58
CA ILE A 340 29.65 -6.58 4.87
C ILE A 340 30.93 -6.30 5.67
N GLY A 341 30.84 -6.02 6.97
CA GLY A 341 31.99 -5.76 7.83
C GLY A 341 32.99 -6.92 7.86
N ILE A 342 32.50 -8.16 8.00
CA ILE A 342 33.32 -9.37 7.93
C ILE A 342 33.96 -9.53 6.55
N ALA A 343 33.20 -9.37 5.46
CA ALA A 343 33.71 -9.54 4.11
C ALA A 343 34.75 -8.47 3.72
N VAL A 344 34.60 -7.24 4.20
CA VAL A 344 35.61 -6.17 4.05
C VAL A 344 36.88 -6.51 4.83
N THR A 345 36.74 -6.98 6.08
CA THR A 345 37.87 -7.39 6.93
C THR A 345 38.65 -8.54 6.30
N LEU A 346 37.94 -9.51 5.70
CA LEU A 346 38.51 -10.63 4.96
C LEU A 346 38.97 -10.26 3.53
N LYS A 347 38.92 -8.97 3.15
CA LYS A 347 39.27 -8.44 1.82
C LYS A 347 38.49 -9.07 0.65
N LYS A 348 37.35 -9.70 0.94
CA LYS A 348 36.41 -10.23 -0.08
C LYS A 348 35.57 -9.13 -0.71
N LEU A 349 35.35 -8.03 0.00
CA LEU A 349 34.70 -6.81 -0.49
C LEU A 349 35.59 -5.59 -0.20
N GLU A 350 35.43 -4.53 -0.99
CA GLU A 350 36.09 -3.25 -0.74
C GLU A 350 35.11 -2.27 -0.14
N LEU A 351 35.42 -1.69 1.02
CA LEU A 351 34.53 -0.74 1.69
C LEU A 351 34.22 0.48 0.82
N LYS A 352 35.17 0.93 -0.01
CA LYS A 352 35.01 2.09 -0.90
C LYS A 352 34.23 1.77 -2.17
N ASP A 353 33.90 0.51 -2.41
CA ASP A 353 33.08 0.11 -3.56
C ASP A 353 31.68 0.70 -3.41
N ARG A 354 31.25 1.47 -4.41
CA ARG A 354 29.94 2.14 -4.41
C ARG A 354 28.80 1.15 -4.24
N ALA A 355 28.91 -0.06 -4.78
CA ALA A 355 27.86 -1.07 -4.64
C ALA A 355 27.77 -1.61 -3.20
N VAL A 356 28.90 -1.70 -2.49
CA VAL A 356 28.94 -2.08 -1.06
C VAL A 356 28.27 -0.98 -0.21
N LEU A 357 28.62 0.28 -0.46
CA LEU A 357 28.02 1.43 0.22
C LEU A 357 26.52 1.54 -0.04
N PHE A 358 26.09 1.31 -1.28
CA PHE A 358 24.68 1.32 -1.64
C PHE A 358 23.90 0.21 -0.94
N THR A 359 24.43 -1.02 -0.91
CA THR A 359 23.82 -2.14 -0.16
C THR A 359 23.73 -1.83 1.33
N ALA A 360 24.79 -1.28 1.93
CA ALA A 360 24.79 -0.87 3.33
C ALA A 360 23.74 0.21 3.62
N SER A 361 23.55 1.17 2.71
CA SER A 361 22.53 2.21 2.87
C SER A 361 21.10 1.66 2.95
N LEU A 362 20.78 0.60 2.19
CA LEU A 362 19.49 -0.08 2.25
C LEU A 362 19.35 -0.88 3.56
N ALA A 363 20.41 -1.56 3.99
CA ALA A 363 20.41 -2.34 5.23
C ALA A 363 20.24 -1.48 6.50
N LEU A 364 20.61 -0.20 6.43
CA LEU A 364 20.39 0.76 7.53
C LEU A 364 18.94 1.27 7.62
N VAL A 365 18.14 1.18 6.55
CA VAL A 365 16.80 1.78 6.51
C VAL A 365 15.89 1.26 7.62
N PRO A 366 15.75 -0.06 7.84
CA PRO A 366 14.93 -0.58 8.95
C PRO A 366 15.26 0.09 10.29
N LEU A 367 16.55 0.20 10.61
CA LEU A 367 17.01 0.79 11.87
C LEU A 367 16.55 2.24 12.05
N ILE A 368 16.46 3.00 10.96
CA ILE A 368 16.01 4.39 11.00
C ILE A 368 14.48 4.47 11.07
N VAL A 369 13.75 3.73 10.23
CA VAL A 369 12.29 3.88 10.14
C VAL A 369 11.56 3.31 11.36
N PHE A 370 12.08 2.26 12.00
CA PHE A 370 11.51 1.71 13.25
C PHE A 370 11.90 2.51 14.50
N ASN A 371 12.97 3.31 14.44
CA ASN A 371 13.49 4.07 15.58
C ASN A 371 13.43 5.58 15.39
N GLN A 372 12.65 6.05 14.41
CA GLN A 372 12.50 7.48 14.13
C GLN A 372 12.02 8.28 15.36
N GLN A 373 11.27 7.65 16.26
CA GLN A 373 10.71 8.22 17.50
C GLN A 373 11.79 8.64 18.48
N VAL A 374 12.98 8.03 18.40
CA VAL A 374 14.13 8.43 19.21
C VAL A 374 14.47 9.90 18.94
N ILE A 375 14.32 10.36 17.69
CA ILE A 375 14.59 11.73 17.26
C ILE A 375 13.32 12.59 17.28
N THR A 376 12.21 12.09 16.74
CA THR A 376 10.97 12.86 16.56
C THR A 376 10.12 12.96 17.82
N GLY A 377 10.31 12.05 18.79
CA GLY A 377 9.43 11.89 19.95
C GLY A 377 8.06 11.30 19.61
N GLN A 378 7.82 10.89 18.36
CA GLN A 378 6.54 10.35 17.89
C GLN A 378 6.75 9.01 17.18
N SER A 379 6.05 7.96 17.58
CA SER A 379 6.03 6.67 16.91
C SER A 379 4.99 6.64 15.80
N LEU A 380 5.46 6.42 14.57
CA LEU A 380 4.65 6.18 13.38
C LEU A 380 4.43 4.67 13.25
N GLN A 381 3.18 4.20 13.31
CA GLN A 381 2.75 2.79 13.38
C GLN A 381 3.78 1.78 12.82
N PRO A 382 4.67 1.22 13.66
CA PRO A 382 5.80 0.41 13.22
C PRO A 382 5.40 -0.76 12.32
N ILE A 383 4.23 -1.35 12.57
CA ILE A 383 3.70 -2.45 11.75
C ILE A 383 3.62 -2.11 10.26
N HIS A 384 3.32 -0.85 9.90
CA HIS A 384 3.24 -0.46 8.49
C HIS A 384 4.62 -0.46 7.81
N TYR A 385 5.67 -0.04 8.52
CA TYR A 385 7.03 -0.21 8.03
C TYR A 385 7.41 -1.69 7.96
N GLN A 386 7.00 -2.51 8.94
CA GLN A 386 7.31 -3.94 8.97
C GLN A 386 6.72 -4.68 7.77
N VAL A 387 5.43 -4.51 7.49
CA VAL A 387 4.73 -5.31 6.50
C VAL A 387 4.75 -4.70 5.10
N PHE A 388 4.76 -3.36 4.97
CA PHE A 388 4.54 -2.72 3.67
C PHE A 388 5.78 -2.16 2.98
N ILE A 389 6.95 -2.03 3.62
CA ILE A 389 8.12 -1.47 2.92
C ILE A 389 9.47 -1.89 3.50
N GLY A 390 9.62 -1.88 4.82
CA GLY A 390 10.86 -2.23 5.53
C GLY A 390 11.31 -3.65 5.24
N ASN A 391 10.37 -4.61 5.20
CA ASN A 391 10.62 -5.98 4.74
C ASN A 391 11.18 -6.05 3.32
N TYR A 392 10.63 -5.30 2.37
CA TYR A 392 11.10 -5.29 0.99
C TYR A 392 12.47 -4.63 0.83
N VAL A 393 12.73 -3.54 1.57
CA VAL A 393 14.03 -2.87 1.59
C VAL A 393 15.09 -3.75 2.24
N ALA A 394 14.78 -4.40 3.36
CA ALA A 394 15.65 -5.36 4.03
C ALA A 394 15.94 -6.57 3.13
N GLY A 395 14.91 -7.16 2.53
CA GLY A 395 15.03 -8.26 1.58
C GLY A 395 15.89 -7.90 0.37
N LEU A 396 15.68 -6.71 -0.21
CA LEU A 396 16.50 -6.20 -1.31
C LEU A 396 17.97 -6.05 -0.89
N SER A 397 18.24 -5.54 0.31
CA SER A 397 19.61 -5.40 0.82
C SER A 397 20.33 -6.75 0.94
N LEU A 398 19.61 -7.78 1.40
CA LEU A 398 20.12 -9.15 1.51
C LEU A 398 20.40 -9.75 0.13
N VAL A 399 19.46 -9.60 -0.81
CA VAL A 399 19.65 -10.02 -2.20
C VAL A 399 20.85 -9.29 -2.81
N MET A 400 20.98 -7.99 -2.60
CA MET A 400 22.12 -7.21 -3.11
C MET A 400 23.45 -7.69 -2.53
N LEU A 401 23.53 -8.02 -1.24
CA LEU A 401 24.71 -8.60 -0.63
C LEU A 401 25.15 -9.90 -1.34
N PHE A 402 24.22 -10.82 -1.60
CA PHE A 402 24.52 -12.02 -2.39
C PHE A 402 24.95 -11.68 -3.82
N GLY A 403 24.35 -10.66 -4.42
CA GLY A 403 24.75 -10.11 -5.72
C GLY A 403 26.19 -9.61 -5.74
N LEU A 404 26.66 -8.96 -4.67
CA LEU A 404 28.05 -8.49 -4.54
C LEU A 404 29.05 -9.65 -4.52
N PHE A 405 28.76 -10.71 -3.76
CA PHE A 405 29.60 -11.91 -3.74
C PHE A 405 29.60 -12.60 -5.10
N ARG A 406 28.43 -12.73 -5.72
CA ARG A 406 28.30 -13.34 -7.05
C ARG A 406 29.06 -12.57 -8.12
N ARG A 407 29.05 -11.23 -8.05
CA ARG A 407 29.78 -10.38 -8.99
C ARG A 407 31.29 -10.66 -8.99
N ARG A 408 31.85 -11.08 -7.85
CA ARG A 408 33.27 -11.42 -7.67
C ARG A 408 33.60 -12.90 -7.86
N ALA A 409 32.60 -13.77 -8.00
CA ALA A 409 32.84 -15.20 -8.17
C ALA A 409 33.25 -15.55 -9.62
N ASP A 410 34.36 -16.28 -9.77
CA ASP A 410 34.91 -16.68 -11.07
C ASP A 410 33.93 -17.53 -11.91
N ASN A 411 33.12 -18.34 -11.23
CA ASN A 411 32.19 -19.28 -11.84
C ASN A 411 30.82 -18.68 -12.20
N ARG A 412 30.68 -17.35 -12.25
CA ARG A 412 29.38 -16.70 -12.54
C ARG A 412 28.75 -17.13 -13.88
N GLN A 413 29.58 -17.46 -14.88
CA GLN A 413 29.11 -17.93 -16.19
C GLN A 413 29.03 -19.45 -16.31
N ALA A 414 29.55 -20.18 -15.31
CA ALA A 414 29.53 -21.63 -15.31
C ALA A 414 28.08 -22.15 -15.32
N VAL A 415 27.89 -23.32 -15.93
CA VAL A 415 26.58 -23.98 -16.04
C VAL A 415 25.95 -24.16 -14.66
N THR A 416 26.74 -24.56 -13.67
CA THR A 416 26.32 -24.70 -12.26
C THR A 416 25.77 -23.41 -11.67
N GLY A 417 26.45 -22.29 -11.94
CA GLY A 417 26.04 -20.96 -11.49
C GLY A 417 24.74 -20.47 -12.12
N LYS A 418 24.41 -20.90 -13.34
CA LYS A 418 23.13 -20.61 -14.00
C LYS A 418 22.01 -21.52 -13.49
N PHE A 419 22.32 -22.81 -13.34
CA PHE A 419 21.38 -23.80 -12.79
C PHE A 419 20.91 -23.40 -11.39
N ALA A 420 21.82 -23.01 -10.49
CA ALA A 420 21.48 -22.54 -9.16
C ALA A 420 20.49 -21.35 -9.18
N MET A 421 20.67 -20.39 -10.10
CA MET A 421 19.74 -19.25 -10.21
C MET A 421 18.38 -19.64 -10.79
N ALA A 422 18.34 -20.60 -11.71
CA ALA A 422 17.09 -21.15 -12.20
C ALA A 422 16.32 -21.87 -11.07
N VAL A 423 17.00 -22.67 -10.25
CA VAL A 423 16.41 -23.31 -9.07
C VAL A 423 15.88 -22.28 -8.08
N LEU A 424 16.67 -21.25 -7.74
CA LEU A 424 16.20 -20.17 -6.85
C LEU A 424 15.00 -19.42 -7.42
N THR A 425 14.95 -19.21 -8.74
CA THR A 425 13.79 -18.62 -9.41
C THR A 425 12.55 -19.48 -9.20
N LEU A 426 12.66 -20.79 -9.42
CA LEU A 426 11.54 -21.72 -9.25
C LEU A 426 11.08 -21.80 -7.79
N ILE A 427 12.01 -21.82 -6.83
CA ILE A 427 11.68 -21.79 -5.40
C ILE A 427 10.95 -20.49 -5.04
N ALA A 428 11.45 -19.33 -5.49
CA ALA A 428 10.82 -18.05 -5.21
C ALA A 428 9.43 -17.93 -5.85
N ALA A 429 9.27 -18.44 -7.08
CA ALA A 429 7.97 -18.48 -7.75
C ALA A 429 6.99 -19.43 -7.03
N GLY A 430 7.45 -20.63 -6.64
CA GLY A 430 6.66 -21.58 -5.87
C GLY A 430 6.23 -21.01 -4.52
N TRP A 431 7.14 -20.35 -3.80
CA TRP A 431 6.83 -19.66 -2.55
C TRP A 431 5.80 -18.55 -2.75
N GLY A 432 5.91 -17.77 -3.84
CA GLY A 432 4.93 -16.74 -4.16
C GLY A 432 3.50 -17.28 -4.30
N PHE A 433 3.31 -18.45 -4.91
CA PHE A 433 2.00 -19.10 -4.97
C PHE A 433 1.52 -19.61 -3.60
N VAL A 434 2.42 -20.18 -2.78
CA VAL A 434 2.08 -20.59 -1.40
C VAL A 434 1.60 -19.39 -0.61
N GLU A 435 2.33 -18.29 -0.66
CA GLU A 435 1.97 -17.04 0.03
C GLU A 435 0.62 -16.52 -0.45
N CYS A 436 0.38 -16.45 -1.77
CA CYS A 436 -0.92 -16.03 -2.31
C CYS A 436 -2.07 -16.93 -1.83
N HIS A 437 -1.88 -18.25 -1.79
CA HIS A 437 -2.93 -19.17 -1.39
C HIS A 437 -3.35 -18.98 0.06
N TYR A 438 -2.38 -18.95 0.98
CA TYR A 438 -2.64 -18.89 2.41
C TYR A 438 -3.16 -17.52 2.87
N THR A 439 -2.67 -16.44 2.25
CA THR A 439 -3.08 -15.08 2.63
C THR A 439 -4.49 -14.76 2.13
N VAL A 440 -4.81 -15.12 0.87
CA VAL A 440 -6.12 -14.81 0.26
C VAL A 440 -7.26 -15.61 0.88
N ARG A 441 -7.03 -16.86 1.31
CA ARG A 441 -8.12 -17.74 1.75
C ARG A 441 -8.90 -17.24 2.96
N ILE A 442 -8.29 -16.37 3.76
CA ILE A 442 -8.93 -15.77 4.93
C ILE A 442 -10.10 -14.85 4.54
N LEU A 443 -10.11 -14.33 3.31
CA LEU A 443 -11.15 -13.45 2.79
C LEU A 443 -12.08 -14.14 1.78
N ASP A 444 -11.96 -15.46 1.56
CA ASP A 444 -12.76 -16.17 0.55
C ASP A 444 -14.27 -15.98 0.79
N ASP A 445 -14.75 -16.30 2.00
CA ASP A 445 -16.18 -16.24 2.33
C ASP A 445 -16.73 -14.82 2.21
N VAL A 446 -15.97 -13.83 2.66
CA VAL A 446 -16.36 -12.41 2.59
C VAL A 446 -16.36 -11.90 1.14
N ASN A 447 -15.39 -12.30 0.32
CA ASN A 447 -15.35 -11.96 -1.10
C ASN A 447 -16.51 -12.62 -1.85
N VAL A 448 -16.87 -13.85 -1.51
CA VAL A 448 -18.06 -14.54 -2.05
C VAL A 448 -19.33 -13.77 -1.68
N ALA A 449 -19.50 -13.39 -0.41
CA ALA A 449 -20.67 -12.64 0.05
C ALA A 449 -20.82 -11.27 -0.66
N ARG A 450 -19.71 -10.58 -0.90
CA ARG A 450 -19.67 -9.33 -1.68
C ARG A 450 -20.02 -9.53 -3.15
N ASP A 451 -19.53 -10.59 -3.77
CA ASP A 451 -19.91 -10.95 -5.14
C ASP A 451 -21.40 -11.30 -5.25
N GLU A 452 -21.97 -11.97 -4.24
CA GLU A 452 -23.42 -12.22 -4.17
C GLU A 452 -24.25 -10.94 -4.02
N ALA A 453 -23.69 -9.90 -3.39
CA ALA A 453 -24.33 -8.59 -3.22
C ALA A 453 -24.20 -7.70 -4.47
N PHE A 454 -23.33 -8.04 -5.42
CA PHE A 454 -23.10 -7.23 -6.61
C PHE A 454 -24.37 -6.96 -7.45
N PRO A 455 -25.28 -7.93 -7.70
CA PRO A 455 -26.51 -7.66 -8.44
C PRO A 455 -27.40 -6.59 -7.81
N VAL A 456 -27.58 -6.60 -6.48
CA VAL A 456 -28.39 -5.58 -5.78
C VAL A 456 -27.70 -4.22 -5.77
N ALA A 457 -26.36 -4.18 -5.68
CA ALA A 457 -25.61 -2.94 -5.79
C ALA A 457 -25.69 -2.34 -7.21
N ARG A 458 -25.64 -3.16 -8.26
CA ARG A 458 -25.86 -2.68 -9.64
C ARG A 458 -27.26 -2.08 -9.80
N ARG A 459 -28.28 -2.67 -9.17
CA ARG A 459 -29.63 -2.10 -9.19
C ARG A 459 -29.64 -0.69 -8.58
N LEU A 460 -28.94 -0.47 -7.47
CA LEU A 460 -28.79 0.85 -6.89
C LEU A 460 -28.07 1.83 -7.83
N ASP A 461 -27.01 1.40 -8.52
CA ASP A 461 -26.33 2.20 -9.55
C ASP A 461 -27.27 2.57 -10.72
N GLU A 462 -28.15 1.66 -11.13
CA GLU A 462 -29.18 1.95 -12.14
C GLU A 462 -30.19 3.00 -11.67
N ILE A 463 -30.68 2.89 -10.42
CA ILE A 463 -31.60 3.84 -9.82
C ILE A 463 -30.95 5.23 -9.73
N ALA A 464 -29.67 5.28 -9.35
CA ALA A 464 -28.91 6.51 -9.21
C ALA A 464 -28.85 7.35 -10.49
N LYS A 465 -28.85 6.72 -11.67
CA LYS A 465 -28.82 7.42 -12.97
C LYS A 465 -30.06 8.30 -13.20
N GLY A 466 -31.17 8.03 -12.50
CA GLY A 466 -32.38 8.84 -12.53
C GLY A 466 -32.53 9.83 -11.37
N GLU A 467 -31.62 9.83 -10.40
CA GLU A 467 -31.69 10.70 -9.22
C GLU A 467 -30.89 12.00 -9.45
N PRO A 468 -31.42 13.18 -9.07
CA PRO A 468 -30.67 14.44 -9.20
C PRO A 468 -29.41 14.50 -8.33
N ASN A 469 -29.45 13.86 -7.16
CA ASN A 469 -28.33 13.76 -6.24
C ASN A 469 -28.29 12.37 -5.60
N PRO A 470 -27.75 11.36 -6.30
CA PRO A 470 -27.75 9.99 -5.80
C PRO A 470 -26.92 9.82 -4.52
N HIS A 471 -25.92 10.69 -4.29
CA HIS A 471 -25.07 10.64 -3.10
C HIS A 471 -25.81 11.07 -1.82
N ALA A 472 -26.92 11.79 -1.93
CA ALA A 472 -27.75 12.16 -0.78
C ALA A 472 -28.65 11.01 -0.30
N SER A 473 -28.88 9.99 -1.13
CA SER A 473 -29.65 8.81 -0.76
C SER A 473 -28.83 7.93 0.18
N VAL A 474 -29.45 7.46 1.28
CA VAL A 474 -28.80 6.62 2.29
C VAL A 474 -29.34 5.19 2.26
N VAL A 475 -28.41 4.25 2.21
CA VAL A 475 -28.68 2.80 2.23
C VAL A 475 -28.27 2.21 3.57
N MET A 476 -29.14 1.39 4.14
CA MET A 476 -28.75 0.46 5.21
C MET A 476 -28.63 -0.95 4.63
N HIS A 477 -27.44 -1.54 4.68
CA HIS A 477 -27.24 -2.96 4.38
C HIS A 477 -27.14 -3.73 5.70
N PHE A 478 -27.89 -4.81 5.89
CA PHE A 478 -27.88 -5.58 7.13
C PHE A 478 -26.63 -6.46 7.31
N GLY A 479 -25.96 -6.81 6.20
CA GLY A 479 -24.62 -7.38 6.19
C GLY A 479 -23.54 -6.28 6.28
N MET A 480 -22.69 -6.33 7.30
CA MET A 480 -21.69 -5.29 7.55
C MET A 480 -20.59 -5.26 6.48
N ALA A 481 -20.16 -6.42 5.96
CA ALA A 481 -19.02 -6.50 5.06
C ALA A 481 -19.37 -6.02 3.64
N GLU A 482 -20.61 -6.26 3.23
CA GLU A 482 -21.23 -5.84 1.97
C GLU A 482 -21.67 -4.38 2.06
N GLY A 483 -22.17 -3.93 3.21
CA GLY A 483 -22.49 -2.52 3.46
C GLY A 483 -21.26 -1.61 3.37
N ASP A 484 -20.13 -2.06 3.91
CA ASP A 484 -18.85 -1.37 3.80
C ASP A 484 -18.32 -1.29 2.35
N ASP A 485 -18.71 -2.26 1.51
CA ASP A 485 -18.33 -2.38 0.10
C ASP A 485 -19.25 -1.66 -0.87
N LEU A 486 -20.48 -1.36 -0.45
CA LEU A 486 -21.50 -0.77 -1.32
C LEU A 486 -21.03 0.50 -2.05
N PRO A 487 -20.29 1.45 -1.42
CA PRO A 487 -19.80 2.64 -2.12
C PRO A 487 -18.78 2.38 -3.25
N THR A 488 -18.23 1.17 -3.33
CA THR A 488 -17.40 0.74 -4.48
C THR A 488 -18.25 0.52 -5.75
N LEU A 489 -19.52 0.16 -5.55
CA LEU A 489 -20.40 -0.37 -6.59
C LEU A 489 -21.51 0.60 -6.96
N ALA A 490 -22.05 1.30 -5.97
CA ALA A 490 -23.19 2.19 -6.11
C ALA A 490 -22.87 3.56 -5.49
N PRO A 491 -23.36 4.67 -6.07
CA PRO A 491 -23.03 6.02 -5.61
C PRO A 491 -23.73 6.46 -4.32
N GLN A 492 -24.77 5.75 -3.88
CA GLN A 492 -25.50 6.10 -2.66
C GLN A 492 -24.63 6.02 -1.41
N SER A 493 -24.89 6.91 -0.46
CA SER A 493 -24.28 6.88 0.86
C SER A 493 -24.79 5.69 1.67
N VAL A 494 -24.05 5.32 2.71
CA VAL A 494 -24.46 4.30 3.66
C VAL A 494 -24.82 4.91 5.01
N LEU A 495 -25.71 4.25 5.75
CA LEU A 495 -26.04 4.66 7.11
C LEU A 495 -24.77 4.64 7.97
N TRP A 496 -24.08 3.50 7.94
CA TRP A 496 -22.85 3.26 8.66
C TRP A 496 -22.02 2.20 7.94
N ALA A 497 -20.69 2.34 7.99
CA ALA A 497 -19.73 1.37 7.51
C ALA A 497 -18.44 1.45 8.31
N ARG A 498 -17.66 0.36 8.31
CA ARG A 498 -16.41 0.26 9.07
C ARG A 498 -15.42 1.36 8.70
N HIS A 499 -15.33 1.72 7.42
CA HIS A 499 -14.36 2.71 6.94
C HIS A 499 -14.92 4.13 6.82
N GLN A 500 -16.13 4.39 7.30
CA GLN A 500 -16.72 5.72 7.16
C GLN A 500 -15.90 6.83 7.85
N HIS A 501 -15.31 6.55 9.02
CA HIS A 501 -14.56 7.55 9.80
C HIS A 501 -13.16 7.87 9.26
N VAL A 502 -12.64 7.15 8.26
CA VAL A 502 -11.31 7.43 7.67
C VAL A 502 -11.34 8.54 6.62
N PHE A 503 -12.54 8.97 6.21
CA PHE A 503 -12.75 10.11 5.32
C PHE A 503 -12.97 11.41 6.11
N ALA A 504 -12.83 12.55 5.42
CA ALA A 504 -13.09 13.84 6.02
C ALA A 504 -14.60 14.06 6.14
N GLY A 505 -15.01 14.87 7.12
CA GLY A 505 -16.38 15.34 7.25
C GLY A 505 -17.26 14.53 8.21
N VAL A 506 -16.83 13.38 8.73
CA VAL A 506 -17.52 12.64 9.80
C VAL A 506 -16.74 12.77 11.10
N THR A 507 -17.37 13.28 12.15
CA THR A 507 -16.74 13.31 13.48
C THR A 507 -16.79 11.93 14.13
N TRP A 508 -15.91 11.67 15.10
CA TRP A 508 -15.96 10.43 15.88
C TRP A 508 -17.33 10.22 16.55
N GLN A 509 -17.91 11.31 17.08
CA GLN A 509 -19.22 11.27 17.72
C GLN A 509 -20.33 10.93 16.74
N GLU A 510 -20.30 11.51 15.53
CA GLU A 510 -21.25 11.16 14.47
C GLU A 510 -21.10 9.70 14.02
N ASN A 511 -19.86 9.22 13.86
CA ASN A 511 -19.61 7.82 13.50
C ASN A 511 -20.20 6.86 14.55
N LYS A 512 -20.00 7.16 15.84
CA LYS A 512 -20.56 6.39 16.95
C LYS A 512 -22.09 6.46 16.97
N GLU A 513 -22.68 7.62 16.75
CA GLU A 513 -24.14 7.79 16.69
C GLU A 513 -24.76 6.99 15.53
N ARG A 514 -24.17 7.05 14.34
CA ARG A 514 -24.61 6.23 13.19
C ARG A 514 -24.43 4.74 13.44
N TYR A 515 -23.39 4.34 14.16
CA TYR A 515 -23.21 2.95 14.55
C TYR A 515 -24.29 2.49 15.55
N TYR A 516 -24.64 3.31 16.54
CA TYR A 516 -25.76 3.02 17.42
C TYR A 516 -27.09 2.95 16.65
N GLN A 517 -27.31 3.85 15.69
CA GLN A 517 -28.49 3.82 14.83
C GLN A 517 -28.54 2.53 14.00
N TYR A 518 -27.41 2.10 13.44
CA TYR A 518 -27.27 0.82 12.74
C TYR A 518 -27.65 -0.34 13.66
N LEU A 519 -27.06 -0.43 14.86
CA LEU A 519 -27.36 -1.47 15.85
C LEU A 519 -28.83 -1.47 16.30
N TYR A 520 -29.44 -0.29 16.46
CA TYR A 520 -30.86 -0.15 16.75
C TYR A 520 -31.71 -0.80 15.66
N TYR A 521 -31.47 -0.50 14.39
CA TYR A 521 -32.21 -1.11 13.29
C TYR A 521 -31.93 -2.61 13.12
N MET A 522 -30.74 -3.08 13.49
CA MET A 522 -30.41 -4.52 13.57
C MET A 522 -31.13 -5.23 14.72
N GLY A 523 -31.73 -4.50 15.67
CA GLY A 523 -32.36 -5.06 16.86
C GLY A 523 -31.35 -5.59 17.89
N VAL A 524 -30.12 -5.09 17.87
CA VAL A 524 -29.07 -5.45 18.84
C VAL A 524 -29.34 -4.70 20.16
N ASP A 525 -29.34 -5.44 21.26
CA ASP A 525 -29.46 -4.88 22.61
C ASP A 525 -28.09 -4.73 23.31
N GLU A 526 -28.10 -4.08 24.47
CA GLU A 526 -26.91 -3.84 25.28
C GLU A 526 -26.17 -5.13 25.66
N ARG A 527 -26.92 -6.21 25.94
CA ARG A 527 -26.34 -7.47 26.43
C ARG A 527 -25.66 -8.23 25.30
N HIS A 528 -26.28 -8.26 24.13
CA HIS A 528 -25.71 -8.85 22.93
C HIS A 528 -24.40 -8.14 22.56
N LEU A 529 -24.43 -6.81 22.47
CA LEU A 529 -23.26 -6.00 22.12
C LEU A 529 -22.12 -6.21 23.14
N ALA A 530 -22.44 -6.19 24.43
CA ALA A 530 -21.47 -6.45 25.50
C ALA A 530 -20.81 -7.82 25.37
N ALA A 531 -21.61 -8.86 25.09
CA ALA A 531 -21.12 -10.22 24.95
C ALA A 531 -20.17 -10.38 23.76
N GLY A 532 -20.49 -9.77 22.61
CA GLY A 532 -19.63 -9.76 21.42
C GLY A 532 -18.27 -9.14 21.69
N ILE A 533 -18.26 -7.96 22.34
CA ILE A 533 -17.03 -7.23 22.67
C ILE A 533 -16.22 -7.98 23.74
N LYS A 534 -16.85 -8.42 24.84
CA LYS A 534 -16.16 -9.10 25.95
C LYS A 534 -15.60 -10.47 25.58
N SER A 535 -16.20 -11.15 24.60
CA SER A 535 -15.67 -12.41 24.07
C SER A 535 -14.51 -12.23 23.08
N GLY A 536 -14.23 -10.99 22.64
CA GLY A 536 -13.21 -10.68 21.65
C GLY A 536 -13.60 -11.02 20.21
N ASN A 537 -14.84 -11.48 19.99
CA ASN A 537 -15.32 -11.89 18.67
C ASN A 537 -15.84 -10.72 17.82
N ASP A 538 -16.17 -9.59 18.45
CA ASP A 538 -16.69 -8.41 17.76
C ASP A 538 -15.69 -7.25 17.72
N PHE A 539 -14.64 -7.44 16.92
CA PHE A 539 -13.62 -6.41 16.73
C PHE A 539 -14.17 -5.16 16.01
N VAL A 540 -15.26 -5.30 15.25
CA VAL A 540 -15.88 -4.19 14.51
C VAL A 540 -16.50 -3.21 15.49
N SER A 541 -17.27 -3.71 16.46
CA SER A 541 -17.79 -2.92 17.57
C SER A 541 -16.67 -2.23 18.36
N VAL A 542 -15.58 -2.95 18.62
CA VAL A 542 -14.42 -2.38 19.33
C VAL A 542 -13.87 -1.16 18.58
N ILE A 543 -13.60 -1.31 17.28
CA ILE A 543 -13.09 -0.21 16.47
C ILE A 543 -14.12 0.91 16.42
N ALA A 544 -15.38 0.64 16.12
CA ALA A 544 -16.42 1.66 15.95
C ALA A 544 -16.67 2.50 17.21
N LEU A 545 -16.59 1.90 18.40
CA LEU A 545 -16.94 2.54 19.67
C LEU A 545 -15.75 3.11 20.43
N PHE A 546 -14.59 2.46 20.34
CA PHE A 546 -13.41 2.78 21.15
C PHE A 546 -12.19 3.20 20.32
N GLY A 547 -12.24 3.06 19.00
CA GLY A 547 -11.17 3.46 18.09
C GLY A 547 -10.13 2.36 17.81
N TRP A 548 -9.36 2.55 16.74
CA TRP A 548 -8.37 1.58 16.26
C TRP A 548 -7.30 1.25 17.28
N GLY A 549 -6.90 2.22 18.10
CA GLY A 549 -5.81 2.06 19.06
C GLY A 549 -6.11 1.12 20.23
N ARG A 550 -7.36 0.70 20.38
CA ARG A 550 -7.85 -0.10 21.51
C ARG A 550 -8.02 -1.59 21.20
N HIS A 551 -7.82 -2.01 19.95
CA HIS A 551 -8.09 -3.38 19.53
C HIS A 551 -6.86 -4.30 19.54
N THR A 552 -5.65 -3.79 19.29
CA THR A 552 -4.41 -4.59 19.23
C THR A 552 -3.18 -3.79 19.63
N ASP A 553 -2.23 -4.48 20.26
CA ASP A 553 -0.90 -3.99 20.60
C ASP A 553 0.03 -3.86 19.38
N ARG A 554 -0.34 -4.47 18.25
CA ARG A 554 0.45 -4.41 17.01
C ARG A 554 0.48 -3.04 16.36
N LEU A 555 -0.58 -2.24 16.53
CA LEU A 555 -0.71 -0.94 15.86
C LEU A 555 0.08 0.16 16.55
N ASN A 556 0.22 0.12 17.87
CA ASN A 556 0.84 1.20 18.62
C ASN A 556 1.49 0.71 19.93
N ALA A 557 2.61 1.33 20.31
CA ALA A 557 3.39 0.92 21.48
C ALA A 557 2.78 1.39 22.83
N ALA A 558 1.77 2.27 22.80
CA ALA A 558 1.06 2.74 23.98
C ALA A 558 -0.30 2.03 24.14
N TYR A 559 -0.39 0.80 23.62
CA TYR A 559 -1.63 0.06 23.61
C TYR A 559 -2.16 -0.14 25.03
N THR A 560 -3.42 0.24 25.20
CA THR A 560 -4.14 0.07 26.45
C THR A 560 -5.32 -0.85 26.18
N PRO A 561 -5.32 -2.09 26.72
CA PRO A 561 -6.45 -3.00 26.56
C PRO A 561 -7.76 -2.38 27.05
N LEU A 562 -8.88 -2.71 26.42
CA LEU A 562 -10.21 -2.35 26.93
C LEU A 562 -10.51 -3.06 28.24
N THR A 563 -10.96 -2.30 29.23
CA THR A 563 -11.45 -2.84 30.50
C THR A 563 -12.93 -3.19 30.38
N PHE A 564 -13.39 -4.20 31.14
CA PHE A 564 -14.82 -4.53 31.20
C PHE A 564 -15.67 -3.38 31.70
N ARG A 565 -15.13 -2.51 32.57
CA ARG A 565 -15.81 -1.31 33.03
C ARG A 565 -16.03 -0.31 31.90
N GLU A 566 -15.02 -0.01 31.08
CA GLU A 566 -15.19 0.86 29.91
C GLU A 566 -16.23 0.31 28.94
N ILE A 567 -16.23 -1.01 28.75
CA ILE A 567 -17.26 -1.68 27.94
C ILE A 567 -18.64 -1.48 28.57
N ASP A 568 -18.81 -1.79 29.85
CA ASP A 568 -20.09 -1.64 30.55
C ASP A 568 -20.59 -0.19 30.52
N ASP A 569 -19.72 0.79 30.77
CA ASP A 569 -20.06 2.21 30.71
C ASP A 569 -20.55 2.63 29.30
N GLU A 570 -19.94 2.09 28.25
CA GLU A 570 -20.38 2.31 26.86
C GLU A 570 -21.71 1.60 26.56
N MET A 571 -21.93 0.39 27.10
CA MET A 571 -23.21 -0.32 26.93
C MET A 571 -24.37 0.41 27.58
N HIS A 572 -24.16 1.02 28.75
CA HIS A 572 -25.18 1.87 29.38
C HIS A 572 -25.54 3.06 28.50
N ARG A 573 -24.55 3.71 27.85
CA ARG A 573 -24.82 4.81 26.90
C ARG A 573 -25.62 4.34 25.70
N PHE A 574 -25.28 3.17 25.15
CA PHE A 574 -26.06 2.58 24.07
C PHE A 574 -27.49 2.27 24.53
N GLY A 575 -27.67 1.74 25.74
CA GLY A 575 -28.97 1.53 26.35
C GLY A 575 -29.83 2.78 26.48
N ASP A 576 -29.23 3.87 26.94
CA ASP A 576 -29.89 5.16 27.01
C ASP A 576 -30.21 5.72 25.62
N TYR A 577 -29.35 5.47 24.63
CA TYR A 577 -29.63 5.79 23.23
C TYR A 577 -30.86 5.04 22.71
N LEU A 578 -30.99 3.73 22.97
CA LEU A 578 -32.13 2.90 22.57
C LEU A 578 -33.45 3.44 23.17
N LYS A 579 -33.46 3.78 24.47
CA LYS A 579 -34.64 4.32 25.16
C LYS A 579 -35.05 5.68 24.62
N ALA A 580 -34.08 6.50 24.25
CA ALA A 580 -34.29 7.84 23.73
C ALA A 580 -34.41 7.89 22.20
N PHE A 581 -34.52 6.74 21.50
CA PHE A 581 -34.62 6.72 20.04
C PHE A 581 -36.00 7.23 19.59
N ASP A 582 -35.99 8.25 18.72
CA ASP A 582 -37.17 9.04 18.35
C ASP A 582 -37.21 9.32 16.82
N PRO A 583 -38.28 9.94 16.31
CA PRO A 583 -38.38 10.29 14.88
C PRO A 583 -37.27 11.21 14.37
N LEU A 584 -36.73 12.09 15.23
CA LEU A 584 -35.68 13.03 14.84
C LEU A 584 -34.37 12.29 14.54
N LYS A 585 -34.00 11.34 15.41
CA LYS A 585 -32.86 10.43 15.18
C LYS A 585 -33.12 9.53 14.00
N ALA A 586 -34.33 8.98 13.87
CA ALA A 586 -34.68 8.14 12.74
C ALA A 586 -34.49 8.87 11.40
N GLY A 587 -34.80 10.17 11.34
CA GLY A 587 -34.67 11.01 10.16
C GLY A 587 -33.29 11.67 9.96
N ASN A 588 -32.26 11.32 10.74
CA ASN A 588 -30.95 11.97 10.65
C ASN A 588 -29.76 10.96 10.67
N PRO A 589 -29.26 10.51 9.51
CA PRO A 589 -29.82 10.76 8.18
C PRO A 589 -31.05 9.86 7.90
N PRO A 590 -31.98 10.29 7.02
CA PRO A 590 -33.12 9.47 6.66
C PRO A 590 -32.69 8.33 5.73
N LEU A 591 -33.20 7.12 5.98
CA LEU A 591 -32.96 5.97 5.11
C LEU A 591 -33.86 6.01 3.87
N ASN A 592 -33.25 5.87 2.70
CA ASN A 592 -33.97 5.74 1.43
C ASN A 592 -34.13 4.27 1.02
N TYR A 593 -33.17 3.44 1.40
CA TYR A 593 -33.11 2.04 1.00
C TYR A 593 -32.65 1.14 2.16
N ALA A 594 -33.15 -0.09 2.20
CA ALA A 594 -32.62 -1.17 3.02
C ALA A 594 -32.33 -2.40 2.16
N ILE A 595 -31.24 -3.09 2.46
CA ILE A 595 -30.86 -4.35 1.80
C ILE A 595 -30.71 -5.44 2.86
N SER A 596 -31.40 -6.56 2.67
CA SER A 596 -31.25 -7.75 3.51
C SER A 596 -31.06 -9.00 2.68
N GLU A 597 -30.58 -10.08 3.30
CA GLU A 597 -30.71 -11.41 2.70
C GLU A 597 -32.19 -11.76 2.52
N THR A 598 -32.51 -12.44 1.42
CA THR A 598 -33.88 -12.85 1.07
C THR A 598 -34.32 -14.05 1.91
N ASP A 599 -33.44 -15.03 2.09
CA ASP A 599 -33.76 -16.31 2.75
C ASP A 599 -33.69 -16.25 4.28
N SER A 600 -33.01 -15.25 4.82
CA SER A 600 -32.87 -15.02 6.27
C SER A 600 -33.10 -13.54 6.59
N PRO A 601 -34.34 -13.03 6.38
CA PRO A 601 -34.63 -11.63 6.61
C PRO A 601 -34.45 -11.27 8.10
N PRO A 602 -33.86 -10.10 8.39
CA PRO A 602 -33.73 -9.60 9.75
C PRO A 602 -35.10 -9.23 10.32
N ASN A 603 -35.14 -8.99 11.63
CA ASN A 603 -36.33 -8.42 12.24
C ASN A 603 -36.48 -6.93 11.86
N PHE A 604 -37.44 -6.62 10.99
CA PHE A 604 -37.70 -5.26 10.53
C PHE A 604 -38.48 -4.38 11.52
N ALA A 605 -38.88 -4.87 12.70
CA ALA A 605 -39.75 -4.13 13.63
C ALA A 605 -39.24 -2.71 13.95
N ASN A 606 -37.93 -2.54 14.13
CA ASN A 606 -37.34 -1.22 14.41
C ASN A 606 -37.28 -0.31 13.18
N ILE A 607 -37.16 -0.85 11.96
CA ILE A 607 -37.29 -0.06 10.73
C ILE A 607 -38.75 0.31 10.50
N ASP A 608 -39.66 -0.67 10.53
CA ASP A 608 -41.08 -0.50 10.18
C ASP A 608 -41.83 0.43 11.15
N LYS A 609 -41.28 0.64 12.36
CA LYS A 609 -41.74 1.65 13.34
C LYS A 609 -41.64 3.08 12.82
N TRP A 610 -40.59 3.39 12.05
CA TRP A 610 -40.30 4.75 11.58
C TRP A 610 -40.45 4.91 10.07
N TYR A 611 -40.37 3.81 9.33
CA TYR A 611 -40.40 3.80 7.87
C TYR A 611 -41.58 2.98 7.37
N GLU A 612 -42.19 3.45 6.28
CA GLU A 612 -42.98 2.63 5.39
C GLU A 612 -42.03 1.94 4.41
N ARG A 613 -42.06 0.60 4.42
CA ARG A 613 -41.22 -0.24 3.56
C ARG A 613 -42.01 -0.69 2.34
N GLY A 614 -41.43 -0.52 1.15
CA GLY A 614 -42.00 -1.02 -0.10
C GLY A 614 -42.02 -2.56 -0.18
N ALA A 615 -42.62 -3.11 -1.24
CA ALA A 615 -42.79 -4.55 -1.42
C ALA A 615 -41.46 -5.35 -1.48
N GLY A 616 -40.35 -4.69 -1.84
CA GLY A 616 -39.05 -5.32 -2.04
C GLY A 616 -38.84 -5.80 -3.47
N GLU A 617 -37.62 -5.64 -3.99
CA GLU A 617 -37.15 -6.18 -5.27
C GLU A 617 -36.03 -7.20 -4.98
N ILE A 618 -36.14 -8.43 -5.49
CA ILE A 618 -35.16 -9.51 -5.24
C ILE A 618 -34.08 -9.51 -6.33
N PHE A 619 -32.81 -9.54 -5.91
CA PHE A 619 -31.62 -9.63 -6.77
C PHE A 619 -30.65 -10.66 -6.21
N GLY A 620 -30.71 -11.89 -6.73
CA GLY A 620 -29.89 -12.99 -6.21
C GLY A 620 -30.28 -13.32 -4.77
N LYS A 621 -29.30 -13.31 -3.86
CA LYS A 621 -29.48 -13.61 -2.42
C LYS A 621 -30.10 -12.45 -1.62
N TYR A 622 -30.23 -11.27 -2.22
CA TYR A 622 -30.59 -10.04 -1.50
C TYR A 622 -31.91 -9.44 -1.99
N THR A 623 -32.65 -8.83 -1.05
CA THR A 623 -33.84 -8.03 -1.32
C THR A 623 -33.54 -6.56 -1.05
N LEU A 624 -33.81 -5.70 -2.04
CA LEU A 624 -33.77 -4.25 -1.94
C LEU A 624 -35.15 -3.71 -1.60
N TYR A 625 -35.26 -2.97 -0.50
CA TYR A 625 -36.46 -2.28 -0.09
C TYR A 625 -36.30 -0.77 -0.24
N ARG A 626 -37.27 -0.10 -0.87
CA ARG A 626 -37.41 1.35 -0.77
C ARG A 626 -38.08 1.71 0.55
N LEU A 627 -37.54 2.72 1.23
CA LEU A 627 -38.02 3.21 2.51
C LEU A 627 -38.55 4.64 2.35
N LYS A 628 -39.62 4.94 3.08
CA LYS A 628 -40.17 6.28 3.21
C LYS A 628 -40.40 6.58 4.69
N LEU A 629 -39.78 7.63 5.21
CA LEU A 629 -39.98 8.06 6.59
C LEU A 629 -41.47 8.40 6.81
N ARG A 630 -42.04 7.89 7.90
CA ARG A 630 -43.48 8.03 8.25
C ARG A 630 -43.86 9.43 8.69
#